data_AF-A0A2E6TY95-F1
#
_entry.id   AF-A0A2E6TY95-F1
#
_cell.length_a   1.000
_cell.length_b   1.000
_cell.length_c   1.000
_cell.angle_alpha   90.00
_cell.angle_beta   90.00
_cell.angle_gamma   90.00
#
_symmetry.space_group_name_H-M   'P 1'
#
loop_
_entity.id
_entity.type
_entity.pdbx_description
1 polymer ?
#
loop_
_entity_poly.entity_id
_entity_poly.type
_entity_poly.pdbx_seq_one_letter_code
_entity_poly.pdbx_strand_id
1 'polypeptide(L)'
;MIKTKDEKTFSDLEFNDHANHPDAIQARLDLGNGFEISVVSMKNKEKQFGGLYGNASEGTYEVAMFHNGSMLPLAKFDDVLGWQDEVAITRLMREAQTNGVAWVDLLHELRNDYTQSLLSD
;
A
#
# COMPACT_ATOMS: atom_id res chain seq x y z
N MET A 1 -16.07 11.08 10.66
CA MET A 1 -14.67 11.23 11.09
C MET A 1 -14.23 12.64 10.74
N ILE A 2 -13.50 13.33 11.62
CA ILE A 2 -13.01 14.69 11.37
C ILE A 2 -11.63 14.54 10.70
N LYS A 3 -11.56 14.84 9.39
CA LYS A 3 -10.31 14.98 8.62
C LYS A 3 -9.61 16.24 9.13
N THR A 4 -8.36 16.18 9.58
CA THR A 4 -7.58 17.42 9.73
C THR A 4 -7.36 17.99 8.33
N LYS A 5 -7.27 19.31 8.19
CA LYS A 5 -7.28 19.99 6.89
C LYS A 5 -6.22 19.48 5.89
N ASP A 6 -5.17 18.82 6.39
CA ASP A 6 -4.01 18.37 5.62
C ASP A 6 -3.86 16.84 5.52
N GLU A 7 -4.79 16.04 6.07
CA GLU A 7 -4.73 14.57 5.99
C GLU A 7 -5.00 14.09 4.55
N LYS A 8 -4.06 13.36 3.96
CA LYS A 8 -4.22 12.73 2.64
C LYS A 8 -4.92 11.38 2.77
N THR A 9 -5.75 11.06 1.79
CA THR A 9 -6.66 9.90 1.78
C THR A 9 -6.72 9.30 0.38
N PHE A 10 -7.44 8.18 0.20
CA PHE A 10 -7.60 7.55 -1.11
C PHE A 10 -8.10 8.53 -2.18
N SER A 11 -9.00 9.46 -1.82
CA SER A 11 -9.54 10.44 -2.77
C SER A 11 -8.52 11.45 -3.29
N ASP A 12 -7.34 11.52 -2.68
CA ASP A 12 -6.25 12.40 -3.10
C ASP A 12 -5.29 11.69 -4.09
N LEU A 13 -5.56 10.43 -4.44
CA LEU A 13 -4.81 9.67 -5.45
C LEU A 13 -5.25 10.05 -6.86
N GLU A 14 -4.27 10.32 -7.73
CA GLU A 14 -4.50 10.54 -9.15
C GLU A 14 -4.09 9.31 -9.95
N PHE A 15 -5.07 8.53 -10.38
CA PHE A 15 -4.84 7.32 -11.16
C PHE A 15 -4.57 7.62 -12.63
N ASN A 16 -3.53 6.97 -13.16
CA ASN A 16 -3.13 6.99 -14.55
C ASN A 16 -2.93 5.55 -15.05
N ASP A 17 -2.77 5.37 -16.35
CA ASP A 17 -2.43 4.06 -16.91
C ASP A 17 -1.09 3.54 -16.36
N HIS A 18 -1.04 2.25 -16.02
CA HIS A 18 0.16 1.63 -15.49
C HIS A 18 1.22 1.48 -16.60
N ALA A 19 2.43 2.00 -16.36
CA ALA A 19 3.45 2.16 -17.39
C ALA A 19 3.87 0.83 -18.06
N ASN A 20 3.88 -0.26 -17.29
CA ASN A 20 4.35 -1.57 -17.75
C ASN A 20 3.24 -2.62 -17.90
N HIS A 21 1.98 -2.24 -17.66
CA HIS A 21 0.87 -3.19 -17.68
C HIS A 21 -0.37 -2.54 -18.32
N PRO A 22 -0.62 -2.79 -19.62
CA PRO A 22 -1.59 -2.00 -20.42
C PRO A 22 -3.03 -2.07 -19.90
N ASP A 23 -3.38 -3.17 -19.23
CA ASP A 23 -4.70 -3.40 -18.64
C ASP A 23 -4.76 -2.98 -17.15
N ALA A 24 -3.88 -2.10 -16.69
CA ALA A 24 -3.81 -1.69 -15.29
C ALA A 24 -3.71 -0.17 -15.11
N ILE A 25 -3.97 0.28 -13.89
CA ILE A 25 -3.83 1.66 -13.43
C ILE A 25 -2.84 1.74 -12.27
N GLN A 26 -2.28 2.93 -12.08
CA GLN A 26 -1.40 3.26 -10.97
C GLN A 26 -1.62 4.68 -10.49
N ALA A 27 -1.43 4.91 -9.20
CA ALA A 27 -1.31 6.22 -8.58
C ALA A 27 -0.12 6.19 -7.62
N ARG A 28 0.60 7.32 -7.53
CA ARG A 28 1.61 7.55 -6.49
C ARG A 28 1.33 8.85 -5.79
N LEU A 29 1.54 8.90 -4.48
CA LEU A 29 1.30 10.09 -3.69
C LEU A 29 2.32 10.20 -2.55
N ASP A 30 3.04 11.31 -2.53
CA ASP A 30 3.89 11.73 -1.41
C ASP A 30 2.98 12.23 -0.26
N LEU A 31 3.19 11.66 0.93
CA LEU A 31 2.43 12.00 2.14
C LEU A 31 3.01 13.21 2.89
N GLY A 32 4.15 13.75 2.45
CA GLY A 32 4.77 14.97 2.97
C GLY A 32 5.66 14.78 4.19
N ASN A 33 5.81 13.55 4.67
CA ASN A 33 6.57 13.18 5.86
C ASN A 33 7.62 12.08 5.58
N GLY A 34 8.13 12.04 4.34
CA GLY A 34 9.08 11.02 3.87
C GLY A 34 8.42 9.69 3.48
N PHE A 35 7.10 9.59 3.61
CA PHE A 35 6.32 8.44 3.14
C PHE A 35 5.75 8.68 1.74
N GLU A 36 5.72 7.63 0.94
CA GLU A 36 5.07 7.63 -0.37
C GLU A 36 4.23 6.37 -0.53
N ILE A 37 3.00 6.52 -1.03
CA ILE A 37 2.13 5.40 -1.41
C ILE A 37 2.17 5.15 -2.90
N SER A 38 2.22 3.87 -3.28
CA SER A 38 1.97 3.40 -4.62
C SER A 38 0.75 2.48 -4.60
N VAL A 39 -0.30 2.87 -5.32
CA VAL A 39 -1.52 2.08 -5.45
C VAL A 39 -1.66 1.66 -6.90
N VAL A 40 -1.79 0.37 -7.13
CA VAL A 40 -1.95 -0.19 -8.48
C VAL A 40 -3.12 -1.15 -8.51
N SER A 41 -3.72 -1.35 -9.68
CA SER A 41 -4.79 -2.35 -9.84
C SER A 41 -4.97 -2.69 -11.30
N MET A 42 -5.43 -3.90 -11.57
CA MET A 42 -5.95 -4.23 -12.89
C MET A 42 -7.23 -3.43 -13.14
N LYS A 43 -7.41 -2.89 -14.34
CA LYS A 43 -8.62 -2.12 -14.72
C LYS A 43 -9.90 -2.96 -14.57
N ASN A 44 -9.77 -4.25 -14.87
CA ASN A 44 -10.80 -5.28 -14.76
C ASN A 44 -10.21 -6.51 -14.05
N LYS A 45 -10.96 -7.62 -13.98
CA LYS A 45 -10.51 -8.87 -13.35
C LYS A 45 -9.08 -9.25 -13.71
N GLU A 46 -8.29 -9.55 -12.67
CA GLU A 46 -6.92 -10.04 -12.77
C GLU A 46 -6.81 -11.29 -13.68
N LYS A 47 -5.72 -11.36 -14.46
CA LYS A 47 -5.37 -12.57 -15.20
C LYS A 47 -4.87 -13.62 -14.21
N GLN A 48 -5.13 -14.90 -14.50
CA GLN A 48 -4.75 -16.02 -13.62
C GLN A 48 -3.24 -16.05 -13.29
N PHE A 49 -2.39 -15.47 -14.16
CA PHE A 49 -0.95 -15.34 -13.94
C PHE A 49 -0.46 -13.97 -14.43
N GLY A 50 0.50 -13.40 -13.70
CA GLY A 50 1.27 -12.22 -14.13
C GLY A 50 0.51 -10.88 -14.07
N GLY A 51 -0.60 -10.81 -13.35
CA GLY A 51 -1.34 -9.58 -13.09
C GLY A 51 -0.98 -8.95 -11.74
N LEU A 52 -1.36 -7.69 -11.56
CA LEU A 52 -1.35 -6.99 -10.27
C LEU A 52 -2.55 -7.45 -9.43
N TYR A 53 -2.45 -7.37 -8.10
CA TYR A 53 -3.59 -7.66 -7.26
C TYR A 53 -4.68 -6.58 -7.38
N GLY A 54 -5.93 -7.02 -7.38
CA GLY A 54 -7.08 -6.12 -7.36
C GLY A 54 -7.77 -5.97 -8.71
N ASN A 55 -8.99 -5.43 -8.63
CA ASN A 55 -9.84 -5.11 -9.75
C ASN A 55 -10.47 -3.74 -9.51
N ALA A 56 -9.99 -2.73 -10.24
CA ALA A 56 -10.44 -1.36 -10.10
C ALA A 56 -11.94 -1.20 -10.41
N SER A 57 -12.51 -2.04 -11.30
CA SER A 57 -13.95 -2.05 -11.58
C SER A 57 -14.80 -2.48 -10.37
N GLU A 58 -14.18 -3.17 -9.39
CA GLU A 58 -14.80 -3.64 -8.15
C GLU A 58 -14.25 -2.88 -6.93
N GLY A 59 -13.48 -1.80 -7.15
CA GLY A 59 -12.95 -0.96 -6.07
C GLY A 59 -11.86 -1.60 -5.21
N THR A 60 -11.07 -2.53 -5.78
CA THR A 60 -9.97 -3.19 -5.06
C THR A 60 -8.61 -2.94 -5.72
N TYR A 61 -7.57 -2.84 -4.90
CA TYR A 61 -6.23 -2.42 -5.34
C TYR A 61 -5.11 -3.16 -4.59
N GLU A 62 -3.94 -3.19 -5.19
CA GLU A 62 -2.67 -3.51 -4.56
C GLU A 62 -1.99 -2.24 -4.05
N VAL A 63 -1.37 -2.32 -2.87
CA VAL A 63 -0.77 -1.18 -2.20
C VAL A 63 0.64 -1.51 -1.75
N ALA A 64 1.58 -0.61 -2.08
CA ALA A 64 2.91 -0.56 -1.53
C ALA A 64 3.13 0.76 -0.79
N MET A 65 3.93 0.74 0.28
CA MET A 65 4.35 1.93 1.01
C MET A 65 5.87 2.02 1.03
N PHE A 66 6.37 3.25 0.90
CA PHE A 66 7.79 3.56 0.97
C PHE A 66 8.03 4.57 2.08
N HIS A 67 9.18 4.47 2.75
CA HIS A 67 9.69 5.49 3.66
C HIS A 67 11.14 5.82 3.27
N ASN A 68 11.42 7.08 2.98
CA ASN A 68 12.73 7.57 2.52
C ASN A 68 13.32 6.74 1.37
N GLY A 69 12.46 6.36 0.40
CA GLY A 69 12.83 5.57 -0.78
C GLY A 69 12.99 4.07 -0.55
N SER A 70 12.80 3.57 0.68
CA SER A 70 12.83 2.13 0.99
C SER A 70 11.41 1.58 1.11
N MET A 71 11.15 0.43 0.49
CA MET A 71 9.84 -0.24 0.56
C MET A 71 9.62 -0.84 1.95
N LEU A 72 8.40 -0.72 2.47
CA LEU A 72 8.02 -1.21 3.79
C LEU A 72 7.41 -2.62 3.72
N PRO A 73 7.67 -3.49 4.73
CA PRO A 73 7.11 -4.84 4.77
C PRO A 73 5.67 -4.81 5.31
N LEU A 74 4.70 -4.54 4.44
CA LEU A 74 3.30 -4.40 4.86
C LEU A 74 2.66 -5.69 5.37
N ALA A 75 3.25 -6.85 5.07
CA ALA A 75 2.81 -8.15 5.57
C ALA A 75 4.01 -9.02 6.02
N LYS A 76 3.69 -10.09 6.76
CA LYS A 76 4.70 -11.04 7.28
C LYS A 76 5.62 -11.59 6.18
N PHE A 77 5.03 -11.95 5.04
CA PHE A 77 5.70 -12.62 3.92
C PHE A 77 5.65 -11.81 2.61
N ASP A 78 5.15 -10.57 2.66
CA ASP A 78 4.98 -9.73 1.47
C ASP A 78 5.25 -8.26 1.80
N ASP A 79 5.68 -7.50 0.80
CA ASP A 79 5.93 -6.06 0.88
C ASP A 79 4.72 -5.25 0.40
N VAL A 80 3.72 -5.92 -0.18
CA VAL A 80 2.46 -5.31 -0.64
C VAL A 80 1.24 -5.84 0.11
N LEU A 81 0.13 -5.11 0.04
CA LEU A 81 -1.20 -5.58 0.40
C LEU A 81 -2.08 -5.63 -0.85
N GLY A 82 -2.50 -6.83 -1.25
CA GLY A 82 -3.43 -7.02 -2.36
C GLY A 82 -4.91 -6.85 -1.97
N TRP A 83 -5.76 -6.57 -2.95
CA TRP A 83 -7.23 -6.50 -2.83
C TRP A 83 -7.76 -5.57 -1.73
N GLN A 84 -7.07 -4.45 -1.49
CA GLN A 84 -7.49 -3.43 -0.53
C GLN A 84 -8.57 -2.52 -1.12
N ASP A 85 -9.58 -2.18 -0.33
CA ASP A 85 -10.59 -1.18 -0.70
C ASP A 85 -10.13 0.25 -0.33
N GLU A 86 -10.88 1.26 -0.78
CA GLU A 86 -10.57 2.68 -0.55
C GLU A 86 -10.47 3.03 0.94
N VAL A 87 -11.26 2.35 1.80
CA VAL A 87 -11.29 2.58 3.24
C VAL A 87 -10.05 1.99 3.89
N ALA A 88 -9.64 0.79 3.51
CA ALA A 88 -8.41 0.15 3.97
C ALA A 88 -7.18 0.96 3.57
N ILE A 89 -7.13 1.45 2.32
CA ILE A 89 -6.05 2.32 1.83
C ILE A 89 -6.00 3.61 2.64
N THR A 90 -7.14 4.26 2.85
CA THR A 90 -7.21 5.50 3.66
C THR A 90 -6.71 5.28 5.09
N ARG A 91 -7.03 4.12 5.70
CA ARG A 91 -6.52 3.76 7.04
C ARG A 91 -5.01 3.56 7.02
N LEU A 92 -4.47 2.86 6.03
CA LEU A 92 -3.03 2.67 5.87
C LEU A 92 -2.29 4.01 5.74
N MET A 93 -2.80 4.91 4.89
CA MET A 93 -2.27 6.26 4.74
C MET A 93 -2.30 7.04 6.06
N ARG A 94 -3.37 6.87 6.86
CA ARG A 94 -3.47 7.50 8.18
C ARG A 94 -2.42 6.97 9.15
N GLU A 95 -2.13 5.67 9.17
CA GLU A 95 -1.05 5.11 10.00
C GLU A 95 0.30 5.77 9.69
N ALA A 96 0.65 5.86 8.41
CA ALA A 96 1.88 6.53 7.97
C ALA A 96 1.93 8.02 8.36
N GLN A 97 0.82 8.74 8.25
CA GLN A 97 0.75 10.18 8.57
C GLN A 97 0.71 10.46 10.08
N THR A 98 0.11 9.57 10.87
CA THR A 98 -0.12 9.79 12.32
C THR A 98 1.01 9.20 13.16
N ASN A 99 1.39 7.97 12.88
CA ASN A 99 2.34 7.20 13.68
C ASN A 99 3.77 7.27 13.11
N GLY A 100 3.92 7.60 11.83
CA GLY A 100 5.21 7.90 11.20
C GLY A 100 6.25 6.80 11.43
N VAL A 101 7.44 7.19 11.90
CA VAL A 101 8.56 6.27 12.12
C VAL A 101 8.23 5.14 13.10
N ALA A 102 7.42 5.39 14.13
CA ALA A 102 7.04 4.34 15.08
C ALA A 102 6.23 3.21 14.39
N TRP A 103 5.46 3.54 13.37
CA TRP A 103 4.76 2.54 12.57
C TRP A 103 5.72 1.76 11.66
N VAL A 104 6.75 2.41 11.12
CA VAL A 104 7.82 1.73 10.35
C VAL A 104 8.53 0.71 11.22
N ASP A 105 8.97 1.11 12.42
CA ASP A 105 9.67 0.23 13.35
C ASP A 105 8.80 -1.00 13.70
N LEU A 106 7.51 -0.79 13.95
CA LEU A 106 6.56 -1.87 14.21
C LEU A 106 6.44 -2.86 13.04
N LEU A 107 6.35 -2.38 11.79
CA LEU A 107 6.28 -3.27 10.62
C LEU A 107 7.52 -4.16 10.51
N HIS A 108 8.71 -3.58 10.74
CA HIS A 108 9.97 -4.31 10.72
C HIS A 108 10.08 -5.31 11.87
N GLU A 109 9.65 -4.94 13.08
CA GLU A 109 9.60 -5.83 14.24
C GLU A 109 8.69 -7.03 13.98
N LEU A 110 7.47 -6.80 13.49
CA LEU A 110 6.51 -7.88 13.17
C LEU A 110 7.05 -8.87 12.13
N ARG A 111 7.76 -8.38 11.09
CA ARG A 111 8.40 -9.27 10.12
C ARG A 111 9.59 -10.02 10.73
N ASN A 112 10.40 -9.36 11.55
CA ASN A 112 11.53 -10.00 12.21
C ASN A 112 11.06 -11.11 13.17
N ASP A 113 10.06 -10.83 14.01
CA ASP A 113 9.48 -11.80 14.93
C ASP A 113 8.93 -13.03 14.20
N TYR A 114 8.22 -12.82 13.09
CA TYR A 114 7.76 -13.92 12.25
C TYR A 114 8.94 -14.74 11.71
N THR A 115 9.98 -14.08 11.19
CA THR A 115 11.18 -14.75 10.68
C THR A 115 11.88 -15.57 11.76
N GLN A 116 12.03 -15.03 12.97
CA GLN A 116 12.62 -15.76 14.10
C GLN A 116 11.77 -16.97 14.51
N SER A 117 10.44 -16.84 14.48
CA SER A 117 9.54 -17.96 14.80
C SER A 117 9.69 -19.15 13.84
N LEU A 118 10.08 -18.91 12.58
CA LEU A 118 10.35 -19.96 11.60
C LEU A 118 11.70 -20.66 11.80
N LEU A 119 12.63 -20.03 12.53
CA LEU A 119 13.97 -20.56 12.81
C LEU A 119 14.05 -21.31 14.15
N SER A 120 13.02 -21.18 14.98
CA SER A 120 12.94 -21.84 16.28
C SER A 120 12.32 -23.24 16.26
N ASP A 121 11.87 -23.71 15.08
CA ASP A 121 11.31 -25.05 14.83
C ASP A 121 12.36 -26.01 14.23
#